data_AF-A0A7S0JEQ1-F1
#
_entry.id   AF-A0A7S0JEQ1-F1
#
_cell.length_a   1.000
_cell.length_b   1.000
_cell.length_c   1.000
_cell.angle_alpha   90.00
_cell.angle_beta   90.00
_cell.angle_gamma   90.00
#
_symmetry.space_group_name_H-M   'P 1'
#
loop_
_entity.id
_entity.type
_entity.pdbx_description
1 polymer ?
#
loop_
_entity_poly.entity_id
_entity_poly.type
_entity_poly.pdbx_seq_one_letter_code
_entity_poly.pdbx_strand_id
1 'polypeptide(L)'
;PPRPRRLDVRQTPVRAVQWANNIAVDAAYSEWSTKLSDLKPASAFSGPRFTRHNLFNAIFVLDPSTPLGARLGLVGVSLCKRAAPLRVGFLFRPDGAAEPSSDEAERLLPV
;
A
#
# COMPACT_ATOMS: atom_id res chain seq x y z
N PRO A 1 -14.03 -18.06 -9.36
CA PRO A 1 -13.36 -16.73 -9.39
C PRO A 1 -11.89 -16.92 -9.81
N PRO A 2 -11.29 -16.00 -10.58
CA PRO A 2 -9.87 -16.07 -10.90
C PRO A 2 -9.03 -16.02 -9.62
N ARG A 3 -7.91 -16.77 -9.59
CA ARG A 3 -7.00 -16.75 -8.45
C ARG A 3 -6.28 -15.39 -8.40
N PRO A 4 -6.10 -14.78 -7.21
CA PRO A 4 -5.37 -13.52 -7.11
C PRO A 4 -3.92 -13.73 -7.56
N ARG A 5 -3.47 -12.94 -8.54
CA ARG A 5 -2.07 -12.91 -9.00
C ARG A 5 -1.29 -12.00 -8.06
N ARG A 6 -0.15 -12.47 -7.56
CA ARG A 6 0.78 -11.65 -6.78
C ARG A 6 1.66 -10.88 -7.77
N LEU A 7 1.77 -9.58 -7.57
CA LEU A 7 2.63 -8.70 -8.35
C LEU A 7 3.77 -8.22 -7.46
N ASP A 8 5.02 -8.29 -7.93
CA ASP A 8 6.15 -7.71 -7.22
C ASP A 8 6.24 -6.21 -7.48
N VAL A 9 5.74 -5.44 -6.54
CA VAL A 9 5.71 -3.98 -6.58
C VAL A 9 7.10 -3.34 -6.44
N ARG A 10 8.15 -4.12 -6.15
CA ARG A 10 9.54 -3.64 -6.07
C ARG A 10 10.23 -3.65 -7.43
N GLN A 11 9.77 -4.49 -8.34
CA GLN A 11 10.31 -4.61 -9.69
C GLN A 11 9.74 -3.56 -10.66
N THR A 12 8.78 -2.75 -10.21
CA THR A 12 8.30 -1.62 -10.99
C THR A 12 9.43 -0.62 -11.23
N PRO A 13 9.60 -0.09 -12.46
CA PRO A 13 10.70 0.82 -12.77
C PRO A 13 10.76 2.00 -11.79
N VAL A 14 12.01 2.26 -11.39
CA VAL A 14 12.50 2.97 -10.22
C VAL A 14 11.69 4.21 -9.82
N ARG A 15 11.13 4.20 -8.59
CA ARG A 15 10.48 5.33 -7.86
C ARG A 15 9.05 5.72 -8.23
N ALA A 16 8.29 4.88 -8.94
CA ALA A 16 6.88 5.19 -9.23
C ALA A 16 5.99 5.36 -7.98
N VAL A 17 6.29 4.63 -6.89
CA VAL A 17 5.47 4.66 -5.67
C VAL A 17 5.99 5.70 -4.68
N GLN A 18 5.18 6.72 -4.41
CA GLN A 18 5.39 7.69 -3.34
C GLN A 18 4.78 7.17 -2.03
N TRP A 19 5.63 6.84 -1.06
CA TRP A 19 5.18 6.35 0.25
C TRP A 19 4.70 7.50 1.14
N ALA A 20 3.48 7.37 1.67
CA ALA A 20 2.84 8.38 2.51
C ALA A 20 3.14 8.21 4.01
N ASN A 21 3.53 7.01 4.44
CA ASN A 21 3.91 6.70 5.81
C ASN A 21 5.06 5.67 5.86
N ASN A 22 5.70 5.61 7.03
CA ASN A 22 6.70 4.62 7.38
C ASN A 22 6.39 4.03 8.76
N ILE A 23 5.81 2.82 8.77
CA ILE A 23 5.43 2.12 10.00
C ILE A 23 6.60 2.02 10.99
N ALA A 24 7.81 1.75 10.49
CA ALA A 24 9.00 1.53 11.31
C ALA A 24 9.54 2.79 12.00
N VAL A 25 9.20 3.99 11.51
CA VAL A 25 9.88 5.24 11.88
C VAL A 25 8.92 6.33 12.35
N ASP A 26 7.70 6.38 11.82
CA ASP A 26 6.76 7.46 12.17
C ASP A 26 6.31 7.34 13.63
N ALA A 27 6.13 8.50 14.27
CA ALA A 27 5.71 8.61 15.67
C ALA A 27 4.29 8.07 15.90
N ALA A 28 3.44 8.08 14.87
CA ALA A 28 2.08 7.55 14.92
C ALA A 28 2.02 6.04 15.27
N TYR A 29 3.12 5.31 15.09
CA TYR A 29 3.23 3.87 15.39
C TYR A 29 4.16 3.59 16.57
N SER A 30 4.47 4.60 17.39
CA SER A 30 5.44 4.49 18.49
C SER A 30 4.97 3.55 19.61
N GLU A 31 3.67 3.43 19.83
CA GLU A 31 3.07 2.52 20.82
C GLU A 31 3.11 1.05 20.40
N TRP A 32 3.46 0.76 19.14
CA TRP A 32 3.45 -0.60 18.61
C TRP A 32 4.74 -1.33 18.96
N SER A 33 4.61 -2.61 19.31
CA SER A 33 5.79 -3.43 19.63
C SER A 33 6.71 -3.58 18.42
N THR A 34 8.02 -3.52 18.66
CA THR A 34 9.05 -3.82 17.66
C THR A 34 9.34 -5.32 17.54
N LYS A 35 8.69 -6.18 18.34
CA LYS A 35 8.91 -7.63 18.33
C LYS A 35 7.87 -8.32 17.45
N LEU A 36 8.34 -9.15 16.52
CA LEU A 36 7.46 -9.99 15.69
C LEU A 36 6.70 -11.04 16.49
N SER A 37 7.24 -11.50 17.63
CA SER A 37 6.58 -12.44 18.55
C SER A 37 5.25 -11.90 19.10
N ASP A 38 5.10 -10.59 19.12
CA ASP A 38 3.92 -9.93 19.68
C ASP A 38 2.78 -9.84 18.67
N LEU A 39 3.01 -10.29 17.42
CA LEU A 39 1.98 -10.52 16.43
C LEU A 39 1.14 -11.74 16.86
N LYS A 40 0.13 -11.48 17.68
CA LYS A 40 -0.76 -12.52 18.20
C LYS A 40 -1.89 -12.81 17.21
N PRO A 41 -2.25 -14.10 17.01
CA PRO A 41 -3.50 -14.46 16.33
C PRO A 41 -4.70 -13.78 16.97
N ALA A 42 -5.68 -13.40 16.15
CA ALA A 42 -6.83 -12.57 16.54
C ALA A 42 -7.67 -13.13 17.71
N SER A 43 -7.49 -14.41 18.08
CA SER A 43 -8.26 -15.11 19.10
C SER A 43 -7.82 -14.86 20.56
N ALA A 44 -6.68 -14.21 20.81
CA ALA A 44 -5.99 -14.37 22.11
C ALA A 44 -5.80 -13.13 22.99
N PHE A 45 -6.25 -11.90 22.66
CA PHE A 45 -5.85 -10.75 23.49
C PHE A 45 -6.64 -9.44 23.39
N SER A 46 -6.63 -8.69 24.51
CA SER A 46 -7.05 -7.29 24.69
C SER A 46 -5.83 -6.36 24.65
N GLY A 47 -5.32 -6.03 23.47
CA GLY A 47 -4.18 -5.11 23.30
C GLY A 47 -3.81 -4.87 21.84
N PRO A 48 -2.86 -3.97 21.53
CA PRO A 48 -2.49 -3.63 20.16
C PRO A 48 -1.98 -4.88 19.43
N ARG A 49 -2.66 -5.26 18.34
CA ARG A 49 -2.37 -6.46 17.54
C ARG A 49 -1.25 -6.26 16.52
N PHE A 50 -0.65 -5.08 16.51
CA PHE A 50 0.20 -4.63 15.42
C PHE A 50 1.61 -4.42 15.91
N THR A 51 2.54 -4.72 15.02
CA THR A 51 3.96 -4.53 15.23
C THR A 51 4.47 -3.43 14.31
N ARG A 52 5.54 -2.77 14.72
CA ARG A 52 6.18 -1.68 14.00
C ARG A 52 6.93 -2.14 12.73
N HIS A 53 6.65 -3.34 12.21
CA HIS A 53 7.23 -3.90 11.00
C HIS A 53 6.37 -3.63 9.77
N ASN A 54 7.00 -3.43 8.62
CA ASN A 54 6.31 -3.27 7.35
C ASN A 54 5.81 -4.61 6.79
N LEU A 55 4.67 -5.09 7.29
CA LEU A 55 4.08 -6.38 6.89
C LEU A 55 3.08 -6.26 5.73
N PHE A 56 2.35 -5.15 5.66
CA PHE A 56 1.29 -4.94 4.68
C PHE A 56 1.49 -3.63 3.94
N ASN A 57 1.45 -3.69 2.61
CA ASN A 57 1.58 -2.53 1.75
C ASN A 57 0.28 -2.36 0.96
N ALA A 58 -0.22 -1.13 0.89
CA ALA A 58 -1.36 -0.74 0.08
C ALA A 58 -0.90 0.33 -0.91
N ILE A 59 -1.00 0.05 -2.21
CA ILE A 59 -0.61 0.97 -3.26
C ILE A 59 -1.87 1.43 -4.00
N PHE A 60 -2.09 2.74 -4.00
CA PHE A 60 -3.20 3.37 -4.68
C PHE A 60 -2.70 3.93 -6.00
N VAL A 61 -3.16 3.35 -7.11
CA VAL A 61 -2.97 3.91 -8.45
C VAL A 61 -4.07 4.92 -8.68
N LEU A 62 -3.72 6.18 -8.92
CA LEU A 62 -4.70 7.25 -9.07
C LEU A 62 -4.22 8.33 -10.05
N ASP A 63 -5.18 8.98 -10.70
CA ASP A 63 -4.97 10.25 -11.38
C ASP A 63 -5.46 11.40 -10.48
N PRO A 64 -4.57 12.27 -9.98
CA PRO A 64 -4.98 13.38 -9.12
C PRO A 64 -5.77 14.45 -9.88
N SER A 65 -5.76 14.45 -11.22
CA SER A 65 -6.54 15.37 -12.06
C SER A 65 -8.04 15.03 -12.06
N THR A 66 -8.40 13.79 -11.75
CA THR A 66 -9.78 13.32 -11.73
C THR A 66 -10.42 13.47 -10.33
N PRO A 67 -11.72 13.78 -10.24
CA PRO A 67 -12.42 13.81 -8.95
C PRO A 67 -12.37 12.47 -8.20
N LEU A 68 -12.37 11.35 -8.94
CA LEU A 68 -12.29 10.01 -8.36
C LEU A 68 -10.90 9.73 -7.79
N GLY A 69 -9.84 10.01 -8.54
CA GLY A 69 -8.46 9.80 -8.07
C GLY A 69 -8.11 10.73 -6.90
N ALA A 70 -8.60 11.97 -6.90
CA ALA A 70 -8.48 12.87 -5.76
C ALA A 70 -9.18 12.29 -4.50
N ARG A 71 -10.40 11.76 -4.63
CA ARG A 71 -11.11 11.09 -3.52
C ARG A 71 -10.35 9.84 -3.04
N LEU A 72 -9.77 9.06 -3.94
CA LEU A 72 -8.96 7.89 -3.58
C LEU A 72 -7.71 8.29 -2.79
N GLY A 73 -7.06 9.40 -3.18
CA GLY A 73 -5.96 10.00 -2.42
C GLY A 73 -6.37 10.35 -0.99
N LEU A 74 -7.54 10.98 -0.82
CA LEU A 74 -8.07 11.32 0.51
C LEU A 74 -8.32 10.07 1.37
N VAL A 75 -8.81 8.97 0.77
CA VAL A 75 -8.98 7.70 1.49
C VAL A 75 -7.63 7.20 2.00
N GLY A 76 -6.59 7.16 1.14
CA GLY A 76 -5.24 6.76 1.52
C GLY A 76 -4.67 7.60 2.66
N VAL A 77 -4.81 8.93 2.60
CA VAL A 77 -4.40 9.83 3.67
C VAL A 77 -5.18 9.57 4.97
N SER A 78 -6.48 9.27 4.86
CA SER A 78 -7.31 8.97 6.02
C SER A 78 -6.92 7.67 6.74
N LEU A 79 -6.35 6.71 6.02
CA LEU A 79 -5.79 5.47 6.61
C LEU A 79 -4.53 5.79 7.41
N CYS A 80 -3.65 6.63 6.88
CA CYS A 80 -2.45 7.10 7.60
C CYS A 80 -2.83 7.85 8.88
N LYS A 81 -3.81 8.76 8.82
CA LYS A 81 -4.27 9.53 10.00
C LYS A 81 -4.85 8.66 11.11
N ARG A 82 -5.41 7.51 10.77
CA ARG A 82 -5.97 6.54 11.73
C ARG A 82 -4.93 5.52 12.22
N ALA A 83 -3.64 5.73 11.91
CA ALA A 83 -2.56 4.79 12.20
C ALA A 83 -2.91 3.34 11.78
N ALA A 84 -3.51 3.18 10.60
CA ALA A 84 -3.81 1.85 10.08
C ALA A 84 -2.51 1.02 9.91
N PRO A 85 -2.53 -0.31 10.11
CA PRO A 85 -1.36 -1.20 10.01
C PRO A 85 -0.97 -1.49 8.56
N LEU A 86 -0.93 -0.44 7.73
CA LEU A 86 -0.69 -0.50 6.30
C LEU A 86 0.35 0.56 5.94
N ARG A 87 1.38 0.16 5.21
CA ARG A 87 2.24 1.12 4.52
C ARG A 87 1.54 1.56 3.25
N VAL A 88 1.13 2.82 3.19
CA VAL A 88 0.36 3.42 2.10
C VAL A 88 1.32 4.05 1.10
N GLY A 89 1.18 3.67 -0.16
CA GLY A 89 1.89 4.25 -1.29
C GLY A 89 0.93 4.76 -2.35
N PHE A 90 1.33 5.81 -3.05
CA PHE A 90 0.60 6.39 -4.17
C PHE A 90 1.40 6.24 -5.45
N LEU A 91 0.74 5.77 -6.51
CA LEU A 91 1.27 5.76 -7.86
C LEU A 91 0.40 6.67 -8.70
N PHE A 92 1.00 7.75 -9.20
CA PHE A 92 0.28 8.75 -9.98
C PHE A 92 0.35 8.37 -11.45
N ARG A 93 -0.82 8.24 -12.08
CA ARG A 93 -0.95 8.00 -13.51
C ARG A 93 -1.79 9.12 -14.13
N PRO A 94 -1.24 9.96 -15.01
CA PRO A 94 -2.03 10.98 -15.71
C PRO A 94 -2.99 10.32 -16.72
N ASP A 95 -4.23 10.79 -16.77
CA ASP A 95 -5.19 10.45 -17.83
C ASP A 95 -4.60 10.83 -19.19
N GLY A 96 -4.49 9.84 -20.08
CA GLY A 96 -3.85 9.97 -21.39
C GLY A 96 -2.55 9.19 -21.54
N ALA A 97 -2.00 8.61 -20.46
CA ALA A 97 -1.05 7.51 -20.59
C ALA A 97 -1.78 6.34 -21.27
N ALA A 98 -1.36 5.96 -22.48
CA ALA A 98 -1.97 4.87 -23.22
C ALA A 98 -2.10 3.65 -22.31
N GLU A 99 -3.33 3.16 -22.11
CA GLU A 99 -3.55 1.87 -21.46
C GLU A 99 -2.83 0.84 -22.35
N PRO A 100 -1.79 0.16 -21.86
CA PRO A 100 -1.18 -0.89 -22.65
C PRO A 100 -2.26 -1.92 -22.96
N SER A 101 -2.34 -2.33 -24.23
CA SER A 101 -3.27 -3.39 -24.63
C SER A 101 -3.10 -4.59 -23.70
N SER A 102 -4.18 -5.34 -23.41
CA SER A 102 -4.13 -6.43 -22.42
C SER A 102 -3.01 -7.44 -22.68
N ASP A 103 -2.67 -7.67 -23.97
CA ASP A 103 -1.55 -8.52 -24.40
C ASP A 103 -0.17 -7.92 -24.09
N GLU A 104 -0.04 -6.60 -24.18
CA GLU A 104 1.19 -5.87 -23.85
C GLU A 104 1.38 -5.77 -22.33
N ALA A 105 0.30 -5.57 -21.58
CA ALA A 105 0.30 -5.62 -20.13
C ALA A 105 0.72 -6.99 -19.60
N GLU A 106 0.31 -8.09 -20.25
CA GLU A 106 0.74 -9.43 -19.87
C GLU A 106 2.22 -9.72 -20.21
N ARG A 107 2.73 -9.17 -21.32
CA ARG A 107 4.16 -9.30 -21.72
C ARG A 107 5.12 -8.49 -20.85
N LEU A 108 4.66 -7.38 -20.28
CA LEU A 108 5.47 -6.51 -19.43
C LEU A 108 5.59 -7.01 -17.98
N LEU A 109 4.86 -8.06 -17.60
CA LEU A 109 5.02 -8.71 -16.31
C LEU A 109 6.17 -9.72 -16.38
N PRO A 110 7.22 -9.60 -15.54
CA PRO A 110 8.26 -10.63 -15.46
C PRO A 110 7.62 -11.96 -15.03
N VAL A 111 7.98 -13.03 -15.74
CA VAL A 111 7.55 -14.42 -15.48
C VAL A 111 8.08 -14.91 -14.13
#